data_AF-A0A7V0STE1-F1
#
_entry.id   AF-A0A7V0STE1-F1
#
_cell.length_a   1.000
_cell.length_b   1.000
_cell.length_c   1.000
_cell.angle_alpha   90.00
_cell.angle_beta   90.00
_cell.angle_gamma   90.00
#
_symmetry.space_group_name_H-M   'P 1'
#
loop_
_entity.id
_entity.type
_entity.pdbx_description
1 polymer ?
#
loop_
_entity_poly.entity_id
_entity_poly.type
_entity_poly.pdbx_seq_one_letter_code
_entity_poly.pdbx_strand_id
1 'polypeptide(L)'
;MANVGVSRRLAIGELKDHKRIYAIIIVVIALTMTSFMLENAYLNYMMQVVDDTTKLVTSDVVVTAPGTKLRDVYGTESELRNAGEIVEKIKKELPGYDASIRVTAQGTYGTKGEALDACTIQGIDPEKDCDIPRIKDKIVEGRFFNDGDPVLRGHTPLYIEIKGPGDLPDFVYGTGERLLEGDEPYPIIIGKTVTKNHPTVSVGRILSLTISVAGKEASYATINVKVIGLYESGTPTLDALVWFMHVDSLREVKRYGEVSGRDYSIPGIGTFRGYNQIKIDQSRGDVVVVKAPEPLHKLNPIGHSEDVKKDVENLFPNLNIYSWHDFLVYIAGSMQDVVTIMLWGSIGVTLFLCGAAIKYVMDSIIMRKTREIGSLKAFGARDRVIFKIFLYQGLIIGIVAGLLGMVISLIVMGLVNWYGVSVEFVAGTQLKVSFIINWLTILIAMALPIVLSVLAAAIPAKKASMLSPVEALRKGELSL
;
A
#
# COMPACT_ATOMS: atom_id res chain seq x y z
N MET A 1 -35.24 -12.10 -36.00
CA MET A 1 -34.54 -12.97 -35.01
C MET A 1 -34.02 -14.29 -35.58
N ALA A 2 -34.54 -14.82 -36.71
CA ALA A 2 -34.13 -16.13 -37.28
C ALA A 2 -32.64 -16.26 -37.71
N ASN A 3 -32.00 -15.20 -38.22
CA ASN A 3 -30.61 -15.28 -38.71
C ASN A 3 -29.55 -15.46 -37.61
N VAL A 4 -29.87 -15.14 -36.34
CA VAL A 4 -28.92 -15.27 -35.23
C VAL A 4 -28.64 -16.73 -34.88
N GLY A 5 -29.66 -17.60 -35.01
CA GLY A 5 -29.53 -19.03 -34.71
C GLY A 5 -28.64 -19.79 -35.71
N VAL A 6 -28.69 -19.41 -36.99
CA VAL A 6 -27.91 -20.07 -38.05
C VAL A 6 -26.42 -19.77 -37.93
N SER A 7 -26.05 -18.49 -37.77
CA SER A 7 -24.65 -18.08 -37.59
C SER A 7 -24.01 -18.74 -36.36
N ARG A 8 -24.77 -18.86 -35.25
CA ARG A 8 -24.30 -19.53 -34.03
C ARG A 8 -24.09 -21.04 -34.23
N ARG A 9 -25.01 -21.74 -34.90
CA ARG A 9 -24.86 -23.18 -35.16
C ARG A 9 -23.66 -23.48 -36.07
N LEU A 10 -23.46 -22.66 -37.10
CA LEU A 10 -22.30 -22.78 -38.00
C LEU A 10 -20.98 -22.53 -37.26
N ALA A 11 -20.92 -21.50 -36.40
CA ALA A 11 -19.74 -21.25 -35.58
C ALA A 11 -19.37 -22.43 -34.67
N ILE A 12 -20.36 -23.06 -34.02
CA ILE A 12 -20.13 -24.22 -33.15
C ILE A 12 -19.70 -25.46 -33.96
N GLY A 13 -20.25 -25.65 -35.15
CA GLY A 13 -19.83 -26.72 -36.08
C GLY A 13 -18.35 -26.59 -36.43
N GLU A 14 -17.93 -25.39 -36.84
CA GLU A 14 -16.54 -25.10 -37.19
C GLU A 14 -15.54 -25.37 -36.07
N LEU A 15 -15.90 -24.99 -34.84
CA LEU A 15 -15.09 -25.28 -33.65
C LEU A 15 -14.90 -26.78 -33.43
N LYS A 16 -15.90 -27.60 -33.76
CA LYS A 16 -15.82 -29.07 -33.64
C LYS A 16 -14.99 -29.71 -34.76
N ASP A 17 -14.92 -29.10 -35.92
CA ASP A 17 -14.16 -29.66 -37.05
C ASP A 17 -12.65 -29.39 -36.88
N HIS A 18 -12.28 -28.28 -36.25
CA HIS A 18 -10.88 -27.85 -36.09
C HIS A 18 -10.41 -27.80 -34.63
N LYS A 19 -10.81 -28.79 -33.82
CA LYS A 19 -10.59 -28.82 -32.36
C LYS A 19 -9.15 -28.52 -31.94
N ARG A 20 -8.15 -29.05 -32.67
CA ARG A 20 -6.72 -28.87 -32.32
C ARG A 20 -6.29 -27.41 -32.41
N ILE A 21 -6.66 -26.72 -33.48
CA ILE A 21 -6.29 -25.31 -33.71
C ILE A 21 -6.98 -24.43 -32.67
N TYR A 22 -8.29 -24.59 -32.48
CA TYR A 22 -9.03 -23.82 -31.48
C TYR A 22 -8.57 -24.11 -30.05
N ALA A 23 -8.21 -25.36 -29.71
CA ALA A 23 -7.66 -25.71 -28.40
C ALA A 23 -6.34 -24.99 -28.13
N ILE A 24 -5.42 -24.93 -29.11
CA ILE A 24 -4.15 -24.21 -28.96
C ILE A 24 -4.41 -22.72 -28.69
N ILE A 25 -5.31 -22.08 -29.44
CA ILE A 25 -5.68 -20.67 -29.22
C ILE A 25 -6.21 -20.46 -27.81
N ILE A 26 -7.16 -21.31 -27.40
CA ILE A 26 -7.80 -21.22 -26.08
C ILE A 26 -6.75 -21.34 -24.98
N VAL A 27 -5.79 -22.26 -25.12
CA VAL A 27 -4.69 -22.42 -24.16
C VAL A 27 -3.79 -21.19 -24.12
N VAL A 28 -3.40 -20.65 -25.28
CA VAL A 28 -2.55 -19.44 -25.34
C VAL A 28 -3.25 -18.26 -24.67
N ILE A 29 -4.53 -18.02 -24.96
CA ILE A 29 -5.31 -16.93 -24.34
C ILE A 29 -5.51 -17.19 -22.84
N ALA A 30 -5.75 -18.44 -22.44
CA ALA A 30 -5.90 -18.78 -21.03
C ALA A 30 -4.61 -18.51 -20.26
N LEU A 31 -3.44 -18.83 -20.83
CA LEU A 31 -2.13 -18.56 -20.21
C LEU A 31 -1.83 -17.06 -20.12
N THR A 32 -2.11 -16.28 -21.16
CA THR A 32 -1.94 -14.82 -21.12
C THR A 32 -2.87 -14.18 -20.09
N MET A 33 -4.12 -14.63 -20.01
CA MET A 33 -5.06 -14.15 -19.00
C MET A 33 -4.66 -14.59 -17.59
N THR A 34 -4.08 -15.78 -17.44
CA THR A 34 -3.52 -16.25 -16.16
C THR A 34 -2.40 -15.32 -15.70
N SER A 35 -1.46 -14.98 -16.58
CA SER A 35 -0.37 -14.03 -16.28
C SER A 35 -0.93 -12.66 -15.86
N PHE A 36 -1.86 -12.11 -16.64
CA PHE A 36 -2.52 -10.84 -16.34
C PHE A 36 -3.19 -10.85 -14.96
N MET A 37 -3.93 -11.90 -14.64
CA MET A 37 -4.59 -12.03 -13.34
C MET A 37 -3.59 -12.14 -12.19
N LEU A 38 -2.51 -12.90 -12.36
CA LEU A 38 -1.44 -13.02 -11.37
C LEU A 38 -0.75 -11.68 -11.10
N GLU A 39 -0.37 -10.97 -12.17
CA GLU A 39 0.25 -9.64 -12.07
C GLU A 39 -0.70 -8.65 -11.38
N ASN A 40 -1.98 -8.62 -11.75
CA ASN A 40 -2.96 -7.72 -11.12
C ASN A 40 -3.20 -8.07 -9.63
N ALA A 41 -3.35 -9.35 -9.31
CA ALA A 41 -3.57 -9.79 -7.93
C ALA A 41 -2.34 -9.54 -7.04
N TYR A 42 -1.13 -9.63 -7.61
CA TYR A 42 0.11 -9.27 -6.92
C TYR A 42 0.21 -7.77 -6.69
N LEU A 43 -0.14 -6.94 -7.69
CA LEU A 43 -0.20 -5.48 -7.53
C LEU A 43 -1.19 -5.07 -6.44
N ASN A 44 -2.37 -5.69 -6.39
CA ASN A 44 -3.35 -5.44 -5.33
C ASN A 44 -2.81 -5.84 -3.95
N TYR A 45 -2.11 -6.97 -3.86
CA TYR A 45 -1.46 -7.39 -2.62
C TYR A 45 -0.40 -6.37 -2.18
N MET A 46 0.49 -5.95 -3.08
CA MET A 46 1.51 -4.95 -2.79
C MET A 46 0.89 -3.64 -2.31
N MET A 47 -0.18 -3.17 -2.96
CA MET A 47 -0.90 -1.96 -2.54
C MET A 47 -1.55 -2.12 -1.17
N GLN A 48 -2.06 -3.32 -0.84
CA GLN A 48 -2.57 -3.59 0.49
C GLN A 48 -1.44 -3.59 1.53
N VAL A 49 -0.28 -4.20 1.23
CA VAL A 49 0.89 -4.15 2.13
C VAL A 49 1.29 -2.71 2.41
N VAL A 50 1.32 -1.85 1.38
CA VAL A 50 1.59 -0.41 1.55
C VAL A 50 0.57 0.27 2.46
N ASP A 51 -0.73 0.00 2.27
CA ASP A 51 -1.81 0.55 3.10
C ASP A 51 -1.69 0.08 4.55
N ASP A 52 -1.30 -1.19 4.73
CA ASP A 52 -1.17 -1.85 6.00
C ASP A 52 0.11 -1.47 6.78
N THR A 53 1.12 -0.95 6.09
CA THR A 53 2.45 -0.64 6.65
C THR A 53 2.78 0.84 6.59
N THR A 54 3.08 1.35 5.39
CA THR A 54 3.52 2.72 5.18
C THR A 54 2.44 3.72 5.58
N LYS A 55 1.21 3.53 5.07
CA LYS A 55 0.12 4.46 5.36
C LYS A 55 -0.34 4.41 6.81
N LEU A 56 -0.01 3.36 7.57
CA LEU A 56 -0.25 3.34 9.00
C LEU A 56 0.55 4.45 9.72
N VAL A 57 1.75 4.77 9.21
CA VAL A 57 2.63 5.81 9.76
C VAL A 57 2.43 7.15 9.07
N THR A 58 2.35 7.16 7.73
CA THR A 58 2.36 8.38 6.93
C THR A 58 0.96 8.88 6.54
N SER A 59 -0.09 8.09 6.75
CA SER A 59 -1.37 8.25 6.06
C SER A 59 -1.15 8.41 4.55
N ASP A 60 -1.92 9.25 3.84
CA ASP A 60 -1.67 9.53 2.43
C ASP A 60 -0.53 10.53 2.23
N VAL A 61 -0.48 11.57 3.07
CA VAL A 61 0.51 12.64 3.01
C VAL A 61 0.90 13.09 4.42
N VAL A 62 2.17 13.43 4.59
CA VAL A 62 2.74 14.00 5.81
C VAL A 62 3.20 15.43 5.56
N VAL A 63 2.76 16.36 6.39
CA VAL A 63 3.20 17.76 6.40
C VAL A 63 4.20 17.95 7.54
N THR A 64 5.33 18.57 7.22
CA THR A 64 6.47 18.74 8.14
C THR A 64 6.98 20.17 8.15
N ALA A 65 7.76 20.51 9.19
CA ALA A 65 8.38 21.82 9.32
C ALA A 65 9.36 22.09 8.14
N PRO A 66 9.57 23.38 7.77
CA PRO A 66 10.45 23.74 6.67
C PRO A 66 11.88 23.21 6.87
N GLY A 67 12.48 22.65 5.83
CA GLY A 67 13.86 22.13 5.87
C GLY A 67 14.02 20.75 6.54
N THR A 68 12.91 20.10 6.96
CA THR A 68 12.90 18.70 7.38
C THR A 68 13.15 17.80 6.17
N LYS A 69 14.06 16.83 6.26
CA LYS A 69 14.28 15.85 5.19
C LYS A 69 13.37 14.64 5.41
N LEU A 70 13.11 13.89 4.35
CA LEU A 70 12.30 12.67 4.42
C LEU A 70 12.84 11.62 5.41
N ARG A 71 14.17 11.54 5.58
CA ARG A 71 14.81 10.71 6.61
C ARG A 71 14.34 11.07 8.02
N ASP A 72 14.09 12.35 8.25
CA ASP A 72 13.91 12.89 9.59
C ASP A 72 12.50 12.63 10.12
N VAL A 73 11.54 12.23 9.25
CA VAL A 73 10.10 12.00 9.52
C VAL A 73 9.82 10.89 10.56
N TYR A 74 10.85 10.20 11.03
CA TYR A 74 10.77 9.12 12.02
C TYR A 74 11.34 9.48 13.39
N GLY A 75 11.09 10.68 13.92
CA GLY A 75 11.43 11.00 15.31
C GLY A 75 12.68 11.84 15.49
N THR A 76 13.15 12.47 14.41
CA THR A 76 14.24 13.48 14.45
C THR A 76 13.84 14.79 13.78
N GLU A 77 12.58 14.93 13.39
CA GLU A 77 12.04 16.14 12.81
C GLU A 77 11.94 17.29 13.83
N SER A 78 11.84 18.50 13.31
CA SER A 78 11.66 19.71 14.13
C SER A 78 10.20 19.89 14.54
N GLU A 79 9.99 20.46 15.74
CA GLU A 79 8.66 20.84 16.24
C GLU A 79 7.92 21.73 15.23
N LEU A 80 6.68 21.35 14.93
CA LEU A 80 5.70 22.11 14.17
C LEU A 80 4.76 22.83 15.14
N ARG A 81 5.12 24.07 15.48
CA ARG A 81 4.40 24.87 16.50
C ARG A 81 2.97 25.24 16.13
N ASN A 82 2.65 25.29 14.85
CA ASN A 82 1.34 25.65 14.30
C ASN A 82 0.60 24.44 13.71
N ALA A 83 0.90 23.22 14.17
CA ALA A 83 0.28 21.99 13.67
C ALA A 83 -1.26 22.02 13.76
N GLY A 84 -1.82 22.58 14.83
CA GLY A 84 -3.27 22.75 15.01
C GLY A 84 -3.91 23.63 13.93
N GLU A 85 -3.30 24.78 13.61
CA GLU A 85 -3.79 25.68 12.56
C GLU A 85 -3.76 25.00 11.19
N ILE A 86 -2.73 24.19 10.93
CA ILE A 86 -2.58 23.42 9.69
C ILE A 86 -3.71 22.41 9.55
N VAL A 87 -4.00 21.63 10.61
CA VAL A 87 -5.09 20.66 10.63
C VAL A 87 -6.45 21.32 10.37
N GLU A 88 -6.75 22.42 11.07
CA GLU A 88 -8.02 23.14 10.89
C GLU A 88 -8.17 23.69 9.47
N LYS A 89 -7.10 24.26 8.92
CA LYS A 89 -7.11 24.80 7.56
C LYS A 89 -7.31 23.70 6.51
N ILE A 90 -6.67 22.53 6.66
CA ILE A 90 -6.87 21.38 5.76
C ILE A 90 -8.33 20.93 5.78
N LYS A 91 -8.90 20.69 6.96
CA LYS A 91 -10.30 20.26 7.11
C LYS A 91 -11.31 21.26 6.55
N LYS A 92 -10.97 22.55 6.57
CA LYS A 92 -11.84 23.63 6.10
C LYS A 92 -11.76 23.85 4.59
N GLU A 93 -10.55 23.82 4.02
CA GLU A 93 -10.32 24.20 2.62
C GLU A 93 -10.35 22.99 1.67
N LEU A 94 -10.10 21.77 2.16
CA LEU A 94 -10.15 20.53 1.37
C LEU A 94 -11.36 19.66 1.77
N PRO A 95 -12.43 19.61 0.96
CA PRO A 95 -13.61 18.82 1.29
C PRO A 95 -13.32 17.31 1.22
N GLY A 96 -13.65 16.60 2.29
CA GLY A 96 -13.48 15.15 2.40
C GLY A 96 -12.09 14.70 2.86
N TYR A 97 -11.18 15.65 3.13
CA TYR A 97 -9.87 15.36 3.70
C TYR A 97 -9.99 15.38 5.23
N ASP A 98 -9.24 14.49 5.87
CA ASP A 98 -9.06 14.47 7.32
C ASP A 98 -7.58 14.67 7.65
N ALA A 99 -7.29 15.21 8.83
CA ALA A 99 -5.93 15.51 9.24
C ALA A 99 -5.78 15.44 10.75
N SER A 100 -4.60 15.01 11.20
CA SER A 100 -4.31 14.75 12.60
C SER A 100 -2.87 15.10 12.93
N ILE A 101 -2.66 15.61 14.14
CA ILE A 101 -1.34 15.95 14.64
C ILE A 101 -0.71 14.69 15.22
N ARG A 102 0.54 14.39 14.83
CA ARG A 102 1.35 13.36 15.48
C ARG A 102 2.60 13.97 16.08
N VAL A 103 3.07 13.32 17.14
CA VAL A 103 4.36 13.58 17.78
C VAL A 103 5.15 12.30 17.64
N THR A 104 6.39 12.36 17.19
CA THR A 104 7.19 11.16 16.98
C THR A 104 8.52 11.24 17.71
N ALA A 105 9.08 10.09 18.04
CA ALA A 105 10.35 9.98 18.74
C ALA A 105 11.07 8.70 18.34
N GLN A 106 12.39 8.74 18.28
CA GLN A 106 13.21 7.52 18.18
C GLN A 106 13.65 7.11 19.58
N GLY A 107 13.76 5.82 19.80
CA GLY A 107 14.23 5.34 21.08
C GLY A 107 14.80 3.95 21.07
N THR A 108 15.29 3.55 22.23
CA THR A 108 15.67 2.18 22.53
C THR A 108 14.87 1.72 23.73
N TYR A 109 14.51 0.45 23.74
CA TYR A 109 13.76 -0.15 24.83
C TYR A 109 14.55 -1.28 25.47
N GLY A 110 14.26 -1.51 26.73
CA GLY A 110 14.92 -2.54 27.50
C GLY A 110 14.18 -2.89 28.76
N THR A 111 14.78 -3.82 29.49
CA THR A 111 14.41 -4.11 30.89
C THR A 111 15.53 -3.64 31.80
N LYS A 112 15.30 -3.60 33.12
CA LYS A 112 16.30 -3.11 34.08
C LYS A 112 17.64 -3.84 33.89
N GLY A 113 18.64 -3.12 33.39
CA GLY A 113 20.01 -3.63 33.17
C GLY A 113 20.30 -4.21 31.79
N GLU A 114 19.34 -4.24 30.85
CA GLU A 114 19.53 -4.81 29.51
C GLU A 114 18.79 -3.98 28.45
N ALA A 115 19.55 -3.36 27.55
CA ALA A 115 19.01 -2.78 26.32
C ALA A 115 18.72 -3.90 25.32
N LEU A 116 17.51 -3.93 24.78
CA LEU A 116 17.06 -4.99 23.89
C LEU A 116 17.20 -4.58 22.43
N ASP A 117 16.53 -3.51 22.01
CA ASP A 117 16.51 -3.06 20.61
C ASP A 117 16.07 -1.59 20.47
N ALA A 118 16.02 -1.10 19.23
CA ALA A 118 15.51 0.22 18.85
C ALA A 118 14.04 0.17 18.44
N CYS A 119 13.35 1.29 18.62
CA CYS A 119 11.98 1.50 18.18
C CYS A 119 11.72 2.96 17.79
N THR A 120 10.71 3.18 16.96
CA THR A 120 10.15 4.50 16.67
C THR A 120 8.76 4.59 17.27
N ILE A 121 8.53 5.64 18.05
CA ILE A 121 7.26 5.87 18.73
C ILE A 121 6.45 6.88 17.94
N GLN A 122 5.20 6.52 17.66
CA GLN A 122 4.19 7.36 17.05
C GLN A 122 3.15 7.75 18.11
N GLY A 123 3.11 9.04 18.41
CA GLY A 123 2.13 9.67 19.28
C GLY A 123 0.83 9.88 18.53
N ILE A 124 -0.19 9.12 18.90
CA ILE A 124 -1.52 9.18 18.29
C ILE A 124 -2.56 9.71 19.28
N ASP A 125 -3.54 10.44 18.78
CA ASP A 125 -4.72 10.85 19.53
C ASP A 125 -5.81 9.76 19.33
N PRO A 126 -6.20 9.01 20.37
CA PRO A 126 -7.16 7.91 20.26
C PRO A 126 -8.54 8.30 19.72
N GLU A 127 -8.90 9.59 19.76
CA GLU A 127 -10.20 10.09 19.30
C GLU A 127 -10.11 10.86 17.98
N LYS A 128 -9.02 11.61 17.77
CA LYS A 128 -8.90 12.56 16.65
C LYS A 128 -7.98 12.09 15.53
N ASP A 129 -7.22 11.01 15.70
CA ASP A 129 -6.32 10.52 14.65
C ASP A 129 -7.10 9.82 13.51
N CYS A 130 -6.82 10.20 12.27
CA CYS A 130 -7.56 9.75 11.08
C CYS A 130 -7.37 8.25 10.76
N ASP A 131 -6.37 7.60 11.35
CA ASP A 131 -6.07 6.19 11.16
C ASP A 131 -6.41 5.29 12.36
N ILE A 132 -7.04 5.82 13.42
CA ILE A 132 -7.45 5.02 14.59
C ILE A 132 -8.25 3.77 14.22
N PRO A 133 -9.25 3.80 13.32
CA PRO A 133 -9.98 2.59 12.96
C PRO A 133 -9.05 1.48 12.45
N ARG A 134 -8.05 1.84 11.63
CA ARG A 134 -7.08 0.89 11.07
C ARG A 134 -6.14 0.32 12.13
N ILE A 135 -5.69 1.15 13.08
CA ILE A 135 -4.80 0.70 14.15
C ILE A 135 -5.57 -0.21 15.12
N LYS A 136 -6.81 0.15 15.46
CA LYS A 136 -7.65 -0.59 16.40
C LYS A 136 -8.02 -1.98 15.90
N ASP A 137 -8.36 -2.11 14.62
CA ASP A 137 -8.68 -3.41 13.99
C ASP A 137 -7.48 -4.36 13.93
N LYS A 138 -6.26 -3.84 14.06
CA LYS A 138 -5.00 -4.61 14.05
C LYS A 138 -4.53 -5.05 15.42
N ILE A 139 -5.22 -4.68 16.51
CA ILE A 139 -4.90 -5.16 17.85
C ILE A 139 -5.29 -6.63 17.96
N VAL A 140 -4.30 -7.49 18.21
CA VAL A 140 -4.49 -8.95 18.29
C VAL A 140 -4.46 -9.47 19.72
N GLU A 141 -3.84 -8.74 20.65
CA GLU A 141 -3.75 -9.10 22.06
C GLU A 141 -3.79 -7.85 22.95
N GLY A 142 -4.36 -7.96 24.14
CA GLY A 142 -4.51 -6.84 25.07
C GLY A 142 -5.66 -5.92 24.66
N ARG A 143 -5.43 -4.61 24.71
CA ARG A 143 -6.45 -3.59 24.42
C ARG A 143 -5.86 -2.33 23.78
N PHE A 144 -6.75 -1.53 23.21
CA PHE A 144 -6.45 -0.15 22.78
C PHE A 144 -6.49 0.83 23.97
N PHE A 145 -6.09 2.09 23.73
CA PHE A 145 -6.16 3.18 24.70
C PHE A 145 -7.61 3.47 25.14
N ASN A 146 -7.79 3.83 26.41
CA ASN A 146 -9.07 4.21 27.01
C ASN A 146 -8.92 5.50 27.85
N ASP A 147 -10.02 6.21 28.11
CA ASP A 147 -10.04 7.48 28.86
C ASP A 147 -9.46 7.41 30.28
N GLY A 148 -9.47 6.22 30.89
CA GLY A 148 -8.94 5.98 32.24
C GLY A 148 -7.44 5.68 32.28
N ASP A 149 -6.74 5.71 31.15
CA ASP A 149 -5.31 5.43 31.11
C ASP A 149 -4.48 6.59 31.70
N PRO A 150 -3.34 6.31 32.37
CA PRO A 150 -2.44 7.34 32.89
C PRO A 150 -1.64 7.98 31.75
N VAL A 151 -2.30 8.88 31.01
CA VAL A 151 -1.72 9.57 29.84
C VAL A 151 -0.71 10.64 30.24
N LEU A 152 -0.93 11.33 31.36
CA LEU A 152 -0.09 12.44 31.82
C LEU A 152 0.36 12.24 33.26
N ARG A 153 1.62 12.58 33.52
CA ARG A 153 2.18 12.67 34.89
C ARG A 153 2.11 14.11 35.42
N GLY A 154 1.90 15.09 34.54
CA GLY A 154 1.76 16.50 34.87
C GLY A 154 3.09 17.20 35.19
N HIS A 155 4.23 16.57 34.90
CA HIS A 155 5.55 17.17 35.10
C HIS A 155 6.53 16.80 34.00
N THR A 156 7.53 17.66 33.78
CA THR A 156 8.61 17.36 32.84
C THR A 156 9.52 16.28 33.41
N PRO A 157 10.23 15.53 32.56
CA PRO A 157 11.37 14.74 32.99
C PRO A 157 12.43 15.60 33.69
N LEU A 158 13.23 14.97 34.55
CA LEU A 158 14.48 15.52 35.08
C LEU A 158 15.56 15.38 34.02
N TYR A 159 16.20 16.47 33.64
CA TYR A 159 17.29 16.55 32.68
C TYR A 159 18.55 17.07 33.34
N ILE A 160 19.66 16.55 32.87
CA ILE A 160 21.01 17.07 33.12
C ILE A 160 21.55 17.48 31.76
N GLU A 161 21.81 18.78 31.61
CA GLU A 161 22.50 19.33 30.45
C GLU A 161 24.00 19.41 30.75
N ILE A 162 24.79 18.60 30.04
CA ILE A 162 26.23 18.50 30.14
C ILE A 162 26.84 19.17 28.91
N LYS A 163 27.73 20.14 29.12
CA LYS A 163 28.42 20.81 28.00
C LYS A 163 29.49 19.91 27.40
N GLY A 164 29.50 19.79 26.08
CA GLY A 164 30.51 19.01 25.36
C GLY A 164 31.89 19.69 25.45
N PRO A 165 32.98 18.94 25.67
CA PRO A 165 34.32 19.52 25.62
C PRO A 165 34.77 19.73 24.16
N GLY A 166 35.36 20.90 23.87
CA GLY A 166 35.86 21.25 22.54
C GLY A 166 34.74 21.45 21.53
N ASP A 167 34.78 20.71 20.42
CA ASP A 167 33.76 20.73 19.35
C ASP A 167 32.67 19.64 19.52
N LEU A 168 32.66 18.92 20.65
CA LEU A 168 31.60 17.95 20.92
C LEU A 168 30.27 18.66 21.21
N PRO A 169 29.13 18.13 20.72
CA PRO A 169 27.83 18.72 20.99
C PRO A 169 27.49 18.63 22.48
N ASP A 170 26.70 19.59 22.94
CA ASP A 170 26.09 19.52 24.26
C ASP A 170 25.15 18.31 24.35
N PHE A 171 25.17 17.64 25.51
CA PHE A 171 24.43 16.41 25.75
C PHE A 171 23.41 16.63 26.85
N VAL A 172 22.15 16.30 26.56
CA VAL A 172 21.06 16.37 27.52
C VAL A 172 20.55 14.96 27.75
N TYR A 173 20.63 14.50 28.99
CA TYR A 173 20.05 13.22 29.39
C TYR A 173 19.11 13.41 30.55
N GLY A 174 17.97 12.74 30.48
CA GLY A 174 16.96 12.83 31.50
C GLY A 174 16.28 11.53 31.86
N THR A 175 15.56 11.57 32.97
CA THR A 175 14.65 10.54 33.44
C THR A 175 13.28 11.15 33.68
N GLY A 176 12.24 10.56 33.11
CA GLY A 176 10.85 10.94 33.35
C GLY A 176 10.26 10.32 34.61
N GLU A 177 11.04 9.52 35.34
CA GLU A 177 10.64 8.92 36.61
C GLU A 177 11.13 9.72 37.78
N ARG A 178 10.25 9.93 38.77
CA ARG A 178 10.63 10.46 40.08
C ARG A 178 11.40 9.42 40.89
N LEU A 179 12.36 9.91 41.68
CA LEU A 179 13.11 9.09 42.65
C LEU A 179 12.24 8.59 43.82
N LEU A 180 11.06 9.18 44.02
CA LEU A 180 10.08 8.79 45.05
C LEU A 180 8.91 8.07 44.35
N GLU A 181 8.60 6.84 44.78
CA GLU A 181 7.58 5.96 44.18
C GLU A 181 6.20 6.64 44.10
N GLY A 182 5.60 6.67 42.91
CA GLY A 182 4.24 7.20 42.73
C GLY A 182 3.76 7.35 41.28
N ASP A 183 4.65 7.49 40.30
CA ASP A 183 4.23 7.69 38.90
C ASP A 183 3.86 6.37 38.22
N GLU A 184 2.66 6.31 37.63
CA GLU A 184 2.27 5.19 36.81
C GLU A 184 3.03 5.17 35.46
N PRO A 185 3.36 3.98 34.92
CA PRO A 185 4.02 3.84 33.62
C PRO A 185 3.09 4.27 32.48
N TYR A 186 3.63 4.96 31.47
CA TYR A 186 2.82 5.39 30.33
C TYR A 186 2.30 4.18 29.54
N PRO A 187 1.04 4.15 29.11
CA PRO A 187 0.51 3.08 28.28
C PRO A 187 1.18 3.07 26.90
N ILE A 188 1.55 1.89 26.41
CA ILE A 188 2.12 1.74 25.07
C ILE A 188 1.56 0.51 24.36
N ILE A 189 1.35 0.64 23.05
CA ILE A 189 0.98 -0.47 22.16
C ILE A 189 2.19 -0.75 21.27
N ILE A 190 2.60 -2.00 21.19
CA ILE A 190 3.81 -2.41 20.45
C ILE A 190 3.44 -3.45 19.40
N GLY A 191 4.26 -3.62 18.37
CA GLY A 191 4.00 -4.67 17.40
C GLY A 191 4.35 -6.05 17.95
N LYS A 192 3.55 -7.06 17.63
CA LYS A 192 3.66 -8.40 18.19
C LYS A 192 4.98 -9.09 17.83
N THR A 193 5.61 -8.72 16.72
CA THR A 193 6.92 -9.27 16.31
C THR A 193 8.00 -9.03 17.37
N VAL A 194 7.93 -7.93 18.13
CA VAL A 194 8.84 -7.67 19.25
C VAL A 194 8.87 -8.83 20.25
N THR A 195 7.72 -9.42 20.56
CA THR A 195 7.61 -10.52 21.54
C THR A 195 8.28 -11.82 21.06
N LYS A 196 8.45 -11.99 19.74
CA LYS A 196 9.17 -13.12 19.15
C LYS A 196 10.67 -12.94 19.29
N ASN A 197 11.15 -11.71 19.08
CA ASN A 197 12.57 -11.38 19.19
C ASN A 197 13.01 -11.30 20.65
N HIS A 198 12.15 -10.78 21.53
CA HIS A 198 12.40 -10.60 22.96
C HIS A 198 11.24 -11.19 23.79
N PRO A 199 11.33 -12.48 24.19
CA PRO A 199 10.26 -13.16 24.94
C PRO A 199 9.92 -12.55 26.31
N THR A 200 10.79 -11.68 26.84
CA THR A 200 10.57 -10.93 28.08
C THR A 200 9.56 -9.79 27.91
N VAL A 201 9.26 -9.40 26.67
CA VAL A 201 8.28 -8.38 26.32
C VAL A 201 6.93 -9.04 26.08
N SER A 202 5.91 -8.63 26.85
CA SER A 202 4.54 -9.13 26.73
C SER A 202 3.53 -8.10 27.25
N VAL A 203 2.24 -8.28 26.96
CA VAL A 203 1.17 -7.46 27.54
C VAL A 203 1.26 -7.48 29.08
N GLY A 204 1.09 -6.31 29.70
CA GLY A 204 1.16 -6.09 31.13
C GLY A 204 2.57 -5.81 31.68
N ARG A 205 3.63 -6.05 30.92
CA ARG A 205 5.01 -5.79 31.34
C ARG A 205 5.34 -4.31 31.28
N ILE A 206 6.22 -3.89 32.19
CA ILE A 206 6.81 -2.56 32.23
C ILE A 206 8.19 -2.64 31.58
N LEU A 207 8.47 -1.72 30.67
CA LEU A 207 9.73 -1.57 29.96
C LEU A 207 10.30 -0.19 30.26
N SER A 208 11.63 -0.09 30.26
CA SER A 208 12.31 1.19 30.27
C SER A 208 12.57 1.61 28.83
N LEU A 209 12.08 2.79 28.47
CA LEU A 209 12.13 3.34 27.12
C LEU A 209 12.94 4.63 27.14
N THR A 210 14.05 4.65 26.42
CA THR A 210 14.88 5.85 26.23
C THR A 210 14.54 6.47 24.90
N ILE A 211 13.96 7.67 24.88
CA ILE A 211 13.52 8.34 23.64
C ILE A 211 14.23 9.66 23.41
N SER A 212 14.36 10.06 22.14
CA SER A 212 14.76 11.41 21.74
C SER A 212 13.68 12.41 22.11
N VAL A 213 14.07 13.49 22.78
CA VAL A 213 13.15 14.56 23.17
C VAL A 213 13.29 15.83 22.33
N ALA A 214 14.36 15.93 21.55
CA ALA A 214 14.58 17.00 20.59
C ALA A 214 14.94 16.40 19.22
N GLY A 215 14.57 17.10 18.14
CA GLY A 215 14.78 16.58 16.78
C GLY A 215 16.25 16.49 16.37
N LYS A 216 17.05 17.54 16.64
CA LYS A 216 18.44 17.66 16.14
C LYS A 216 19.51 17.80 17.23
N GLU A 217 19.13 17.66 18.49
CA GLU A 217 20.05 17.76 19.63
C GLU A 217 20.24 16.39 20.27
N ALA A 218 21.39 16.15 20.90
CA ALA A 218 21.65 14.92 21.65
C ALA A 218 20.91 14.96 22.99
N SER A 219 19.57 14.90 22.92
CA SER A 219 18.66 15.08 24.04
C SER A 219 17.75 13.88 24.19
N TYR A 220 17.90 13.14 25.29
CA TYR A 220 17.18 11.89 25.54
C TYR A 220 16.50 11.89 26.91
N ALA A 221 15.35 11.22 27.02
CA ALA A 221 14.69 10.95 28.29
C ALA A 221 14.36 9.47 28.41
N THR A 222 14.62 8.89 29.58
CA THR A 222 14.20 7.51 29.91
C THR A 222 12.92 7.53 30.71
N ILE A 223 11.91 6.80 30.24
CA ILE A 223 10.59 6.68 30.86
C ILE A 223 10.19 5.21 31.00
N ASN A 224 9.50 4.84 32.07
CA ASN A 224 8.80 3.57 32.14
C ASN A 224 7.49 3.62 31.35
N VAL A 225 7.31 2.61 30.51
CA VAL A 225 6.10 2.35 29.73
C VAL A 225 5.52 0.98 30.07
N LYS A 226 4.21 0.83 30.02
CA LYS A 226 3.51 -0.43 30.24
C LYS A 226 2.84 -0.88 28.97
N VAL A 227 3.17 -2.09 28.51
CA VAL A 227 2.59 -2.67 27.31
C VAL A 227 1.13 -3.00 27.58
N ILE A 228 0.20 -2.32 26.91
CA ILE A 228 -1.25 -2.52 27.07
C ILE A 228 -1.86 -3.36 25.95
N GLY A 229 -1.21 -3.42 24.79
CA GLY A 229 -1.70 -4.17 23.63
C GLY A 229 -0.58 -4.50 22.63
N LEU A 230 -0.82 -5.56 21.85
CA LEU A 230 0.02 -5.97 20.74
C LEU A 230 -0.77 -5.85 19.44
N TYR A 231 -0.14 -5.25 18.42
CA TYR A 231 -0.73 -5.15 17.09
C TYR A 231 0.04 -5.97 16.05
N GLU A 232 -0.62 -6.36 14.96
CA GLU A 232 0.01 -6.96 13.78
C GLU A 232 -0.37 -6.17 12.53
N SER A 233 0.62 -5.56 11.86
CA SER A 233 0.39 -4.90 10.56
C SER A 233 0.31 -5.89 9.40
N GLY A 234 0.82 -7.11 9.58
CA GLY A 234 1.06 -8.08 8.52
C GLY A 234 2.48 -8.03 7.96
N THR A 235 3.30 -7.06 8.39
CA THR A 235 4.71 -6.94 8.02
C THR A 235 5.59 -6.93 9.27
N PRO A 236 6.31 -8.04 9.56
CA PRO A 236 7.08 -8.18 10.78
C PRO A 236 8.11 -7.07 11.02
N THR A 237 8.70 -6.53 9.95
CA THR A 237 9.69 -5.45 10.02
C THR A 237 9.14 -4.18 10.64
N LEU A 238 7.92 -3.78 10.24
CA LEU A 238 7.26 -2.61 10.80
C LEU A 238 6.81 -2.88 12.23
N ASP A 239 6.25 -4.07 12.49
CA ASP A 239 5.80 -4.47 13.83
C ASP A 239 6.96 -4.57 14.84
N ALA A 240 8.18 -4.82 14.39
CA ALA A 240 9.35 -4.82 15.27
C ALA A 240 9.77 -3.40 15.69
N LEU A 241 9.52 -2.41 14.83
CA LEU A 241 10.09 -1.06 14.98
C LEU A 241 9.08 -0.01 15.44
N VAL A 242 7.84 -0.02 14.95
CA VAL A 242 6.88 1.08 15.16
C VAL A 242 5.98 0.79 16.35
N TRP A 243 5.97 1.69 17.33
CA TRP A 243 5.17 1.58 18.55
C TRP A 243 4.23 2.78 18.65
N PHE A 244 3.07 2.60 19.27
CA PHE A 244 2.09 3.66 19.45
C PHE A 244 1.96 4.04 20.93
N MET A 245 2.04 5.35 21.19
CA MET A 245 1.79 5.94 22.51
C MET A 245 0.77 7.07 22.36
N HIS A 246 0.13 7.46 23.46
CA HIS A 246 -0.75 8.62 23.42
C HIS A 246 0.05 9.90 23.08
N VAL A 247 -0.45 10.71 22.15
CA VAL A 247 0.24 11.92 21.66
C VAL A 247 0.59 12.88 22.79
N ASP A 248 -0.33 13.10 23.74
CA ASP A 248 -0.12 13.97 24.89
C ASP A 248 0.98 13.47 25.84
N SER A 249 1.16 12.15 26.00
CA SER A 249 2.29 11.59 26.75
C SER A 249 3.61 11.96 26.09
N LEU A 250 3.71 11.87 24.76
CA LEU A 250 4.92 12.33 24.06
C LEU A 250 5.10 13.85 24.14
N ARG A 251 4.04 14.65 24.05
CA ARG A 251 4.12 16.11 24.25
C ARG A 251 4.67 16.46 25.62
N GLU A 252 4.26 15.75 26.66
CA GLU A 252 4.77 15.91 28.02
C GLU A 252 6.27 15.60 28.08
N VAL A 253 6.70 14.45 27.54
CA VAL A 253 8.09 14.01 27.56
C VAL A 253 9.00 14.88 26.69
N LYS A 254 8.51 15.39 25.54
CA LYS A 254 9.21 16.35 24.67
C LYS A 254 9.07 17.80 25.11
N ARG A 255 8.30 18.07 26.17
CA ARG A 255 8.05 19.40 26.76
C ARG A 255 7.34 20.40 25.83
N TYR A 256 6.38 19.94 25.03
CA TYR A 256 5.58 20.80 24.16
C TYR A 256 4.47 21.48 24.95
N GLY A 257 4.81 22.59 25.59
CA GLY A 257 3.88 23.36 26.41
C GLY A 257 4.56 24.39 27.31
N GLU A 258 3.80 24.89 28.28
CA GLU A 258 4.30 25.83 29.29
C GLU A 258 4.85 25.06 30.49
N VAL A 259 6.12 25.25 30.79
CA VAL A 259 6.79 24.62 31.93
C VAL A 259 6.95 25.63 33.05
N SER A 260 6.42 25.31 34.23
CA SER A 260 6.50 26.14 35.43
C SER A 260 7.50 25.58 36.44
N GLY A 261 8.47 26.38 36.88
CA GLY A 261 9.43 25.98 37.90
C GLY A 261 10.75 26.75 37.82
N ARG A 262 11.72 26.36 38.64
CA ARG A 262 13.07 26.93 38.64
C ARG A 262 14.08 25.87 38.25
N ASP A 263 14.94 26.20 37.30
CA ASP A 263 16.07 25.36 36.91
C ASP A 263 17.28 25.65 37.81
N TYR A 264 18.05 24.61 38.13
CA TYR A 264 19.22 24.70 38.99
C TYR A 264 20.48 24.50 38.15
N SER A 265 21.26 25.56 37.96
CA SER A 265 22.53 25.47 37.25
C SER A 265 23.71 25.38 38.22
N ILE A 266 24.54 24.36 38.08
CA ILE A 266 25.78 24.20 38.84
C ILE A 266 26.96 24.50 37.91
N PRO A 267 27.72 25.59 38.15
CA PRO A 267 28.86 25.95 37.32
C PRO A 267 29.86 24.79 37.15
N GLY A 268 30.21 24.47 35.90
CA GLY A 268 31.18 23.41 35.57
C GLY A 268 30.64 21.97 35.58
N ILE A 269 29.41 21.73 36.07
CA ILE A 269 28.77 20.40 36.10
C ILE A 269 27.64 20.32 35.07
N GLY A 270 26.79 21.35 35.02
CA GLY A 270 25.63 21.36 34.11
C GLY A 270 24.40 22.02 34.71
N THR A 271 23.31 22.03 33.94
CA THR A 271 22.01 22.54 34.42
C THR A 271 21.07 21.37 34.67
N PHE A 272 20.59 21.27 35.91
CA PHE A 272 19.53 20.36 36.32
C PHE A 272 18.19 21.05 36.08
N ARG A 273 17.38 20.49 35.19
CA ARG A 273 16.03 21.00 34.86
C ARG A 273 15.04 19.87 35.07
N GLY A 274 13.98 20.03 35.86
CA GLY A 274 12.85 19.09 35.76
C GLY A 274 12.11 18.74 37.04
N TYR A 275 11.17 17.80 36.87
CA TYR A 275 9.96 17.65 37.71
C TYR A 275 9.14 18.94 37.87
N ASN A 276 9.31 19.86 36.92
CA ASN A 276 8.55 21.09 36.83
C ASN A 276 7.16 20.77 36.28
N GLN A 277 6.13 21.43 36.81
CA GLN A 277 4.77 21.22 36.32
C GLN A 277 4.69 21.68 34.86
N ILE A 278 4.06 20.88 34.01
CA ILE A 278 3.88 21.20 32.59
C ILE A 278 2.40 21.24 32.24
N LYS A 279 2.02 22.29 31.53
CA LYS A 279 0.74 22.36 30.83
C LYS A 279 1.01 22.16 29.34
N ILE A 280 0.64 20.99 28.82
CA ILE A 280 0.84 20.63 27.43
C ILE A 280 0.03 21.52 26.48
N ASP A 281 0.59 21.79 25.31
CA ASP A 281 -0.06 22.51 24.22
C ASP A 281 -0.46 21.51 23.13
N GLN A 282 -1.76 21.17 23.08
CA GLN A 282 -2.30 20.19 22.13
C GLN A 282 -2.27 20.67 20.67
N SER A 283 -2.01 21.96 20.42
CA SER A 283 -1.88 22.50 19.07
C SER A 283 -0.52 22.22 18.43
N ARG A 284 0.45 21.72 19.22
CA ARG A 284 1.80 21.44 18.75
C ARG A 284 1.99 19.98 18.41
N GLY A 285 2.87 19.73 17.47
CA GLY A 285 3.33 18.38 17.17
C GLY A 285 4.61 18.40 16.36
N ASP A 286 4.94 17.28 15.76
CA ASP A 286 6.11 17.14 14.91
C ASP A 286 5.71 17.09 13.44
N VAL A 287 4.63 16.34 13.17
CA VAL A 287 4.09 16.16 11.82
C VAL A 287 2.57 16.26 11.85
N VAL A 288 2.00 16.65 10.72
CA VAL A 288 0.56 16.53 10.47
C VAL A 288 0.36 15.47 9.41
N VAL A 289 -0.35 14.40 9.76
CA VAL A 289 -0.73 13.38 8.80
C VAL A 289 -2.08 13.75 8.18
N VAL A 290 -2.21 13.49 6.88
CA VAL A 290 -3.37 13.85 6.08
C VAL A 290 -3.90 12.60 5.38
N LYS A 291 -5.20 12.41 5.49
CA LYS A 291 -5.93 11.31 4.87
C LYS A 291 -6.87 11.87 3.82
N ALA A 292 -6.66 11.42 2.59
CA ALA A 292 -7.46 11.81 1.45
C ALA A 292 -8.71 10.92 1.33
N PRO A 293 -9.78 11.40 0.67
CA PRO A 293 -10.91 10.55 0.34
C PRO A 293 -10.45 9.42 -0.58
N GLU A 294 -10.87 8.19 -0.29
CA GLU A 294 -10.53 7.01 -1.10
C GLU A 294 -10.90 7.26 -2.58
N PRO A 295 -9.96 7.05 -3.51
CA PRO A 295 -10.22 7.34 -4.91
C PRO A 295 -11.30 6.39 -5.45
N LEU A 296 -12.23 6.93 -6.26
CA LEU A 296 -13.25 6.14 -6.97
C LEU A 296 -12.63 5.02 -7.81
N HIS A 297 -11.39 5.20 -8.30
CA HIS A 297 -10.66 4.24 -9.12
C HIS A 297 -9.24 4.04 -8.58
N LYS A 298 -8.92 2.83 -8.10
CA LYS A 298 -7.58 2.47 -7.59
C LYS A 298 -6.56 2.13 -8.69
N LEU A 299 -6.81 2.57 -9.93
CA LEU A 299 -5.99 2.22 -11.11
C LEU A 299 -4.65 2.97 -11.15
N ASN A 300 -4.55 4.15 -10.55
CA ASN A 300 -3.33 4.94 -10.49
C ASN A 300 -3.04 5.44 -9.07
N PRO A 301 -2.62 4.56 -8.15
CA PRO A 301 -2.39 4.92 -6.76
C PRO A 301 -1.26 5.95 -6.60
N ILE A 302 -0.23 5.88 -7.43
CA ILE A 302 0.91 6.80 -7.43
C ILE A 302 0.48 8.19 -7.95
N GLY A 303 -0.28 8.25 -9.05
CA GLY A 303 -0.81 9.53 -9.52
C GLY A 303 -1.74 10.18 -8.50
N HIS A 304 -2.61 9.39 -7.86
CA HIS A 304 -3.47 9.91 -6.81
C HIS A 304 -2.68 10.46 -5.63
N SER A 305 -1.61 9.79 -5.19
CA SER A 305 -0.78 10.31 -4.10
C SER A 305 -0.07 11.62 -4.47
N GLU A 306 0.37 11.76 -5.71
CA GLU A 306 0.94 13.01 -6.21
C GLU A 306 -0.09 14.12 -6.35
N ASP A 307 -1.33 13.80 -6.72
CA ASP A 307 -2.43 14.78 -6.77
C ASP A 307 -2.76 15.29 -5.36
N VAL A 308 -2.89 14.38 -4.39
CA VAL A 308 -3.12 14.71 -2.96
C VAL A 308 -1.98 15.56 -2.41
N LYS A 309 -0.72 15.21 -2.73
CA LYS A 309 0.45 16.00 -2.35
C LYS A 309 0.37 17.43 -2.89
N LYS A 310 0.05 17.60 -4.17
CA LYS A 310 -0.10 18.92 -4.80
C LYS A 310 -1.22 19.74 -4.18
N ASP A 311 -2.35 19.12 -3.84
CA ASP A 311 -3.47 19.81 -3.19
C ASP A 311 -3.03 20.43 -1.85
N VAL A 312 -2.26 19.68 -1.07
CA VAL A 312 -1.72 20.15 0.22
C VAL A 312 -0.58 21.15 0.02
N GLU A 313 0.28 20.97 -0.98
CA GLU A 313 1.37 21.92 -1.33
C GLU A 313 0.82 23.29 -1.73
N ASN A 314 -0.28 23.33 -2.48
CA ASN A 314 -0.92 24.58 -2.88
C ASN A 314 -1.45 25.38 -1.67
N LEU A 315 -1.83 24.71 -0.58
CA LEU A 315 -2.29 25.35 0.66
C LEU A 315 -1.16 25.89 1.53
N PHE A 316 0.01 25.26 1.46
CA PHE A 316 1.16 25.52 2.32
C PHE A 316 2.49 25.51 1.54
N PRO A 317 2.75 26.51 0.68
CA PRO A 317 3.94 26.52 -0.18
C PRO A 317 5.27 26.61 0.58
N ASN A 318 5.24 26.97 1.88
CA ASN A 318 6.43 27.11 2.71
C ASN A 318 6.71 25.86 3.58
N LEU A 319 5.85 24.84 3.55
CA LEU A 319 6.02 23.61 4.33
C LEU A 319 6.54 22.48 3.44
N ASN A 320 7.19 21.49 4.06
CA ASN A 320 7.67 20.31 3.36
C ASN A 320 6.61 19.21 3.44
N ILE A 321 6.21 18.69 2.28
CA ILE A 321 5.09 17.77 2.16
C ILE A 321 5.57 16.51 1.44
N TYR A 322 5.28 15.36 2.02
CA TYR A 322 5.74 14.06 1.55
C TYR A 322 4.57 13.08 1.42
N SER A 323 4.51 12.36 0.31
CA SER A 323 3.52 11.30 0.13
C SER A 323 4.02 9.97 0.69
N TRP A 324 3.10 9.01 0.90
CA TRP A 324 3.48 7.63 1.18
C TRP A 324 4.39 7.03 0.08
N HIS A 325 4.25 7.51 -1.16
CA HIS A 325 5.06 7.06 -2.29
C HIS A 325 6.50 7.58 -2.19
N ASP A 326 6.70 8.87 -1.91
CA ASP A 326 8.03 9.44 -1.65
C ASP A 326 8.76 8.61 -0.59
N PHE A 327 8.01 8.27 0.46
CA PHE A 327 8.50 7.50 1.58
C PHE A 327 8.91 6.07 1.20
N LEU A 328 8.10 5.37 0.41
CA LEU A 328 8.46 4.05 -0.12
C LEU A 328 9.71 4.10 -1.00
N VAL A 329 9.83 5.11 -1.86
CA VAL A 329 11.01 5.29 -2.72
C VAL A 329 12.26 5.52 -1.86
N TYR A 330 12.13 6.19 -0.72
CA TYR A 330 13.24 6.38 0.22
C TYR A 330 13.71 5.09 0.89
N ILE A 331 12.80 4.24 1.38
CA ILE A 331 13.17 2.96 2.02
C ILE A 331 13.59 1.90 0.98
N ALA A 332 12.73 1.65 0.00
CA ALA A 332 12.88 0.54 -0.94
C ALA A 332 13.76 0.89 -2.14
N GLY A 333 14.13 2.17 -2.28
CA GLY A 333 14.78 2.70 -3.47
C GLY A 333 13.83 2.82 -4.66
N SER A 334 14.34 3.42 -5.73
CA SER A 334 13.61 3.56 -7.00
C SER A 334 13.36 2.24 -7.73
N MET A 335 13.92 1.12 -7.23
CA MET A 335 13.68 -0.22 -7.78
C MET A 335 12.20 -0.60 -7.73
N GLN A 336 11.46 -0.11 -6.73
CA GLN A 336 10.03 -0.37 -6.58
C GLN A 336 9.21 0.25 -7.72
N ASP A 337 9.58 1.45 -8.17
CA ASP A 337 8.94 2.10 -9.32
C ASP A 337 9.26 1.36 -10.62
N VAL A 338 10.52 0.92 -10.78
CA VAL A 338 10.93 0.11 -11.94
C VAL A 338 10.11 -1.18 -12.01
N VAL A 339 9.95 -1.89 -10.89
CA VAL A 339 9.14 -3.12 -10.82
C VAL A 339 7.68 -2.82 -11.18
N THR A 340 7.11 -1.74 -10.65
CA THR A 340 5.72 -1.36 -10.93
C THR A 340 5.51 -1.02 -12.41
N ILE A 341 6.42 -0.26 -13.01
CA ILE A 341 6.39 0.07 -14.45
C ILE A 341 6.58 -1.19 -15.30
N MET A 342 7.48 -2.10 -14.92
CA MET A 342 7.68 -3.37 -15.62
C MET A 342 6.43 -4.25 -15.58
N LEU A 343 5.73 -4.31 -14.45
CA LEU A 343 4.48 -5.07 -14.33
C LEU A 343 3.39 -4.50 -15.24
N TRP A 344 3.16 -3.18 -15.21
CA TRP A 344 2.20 -2.53 -16.13
C TRP A 344 2.61 -2.69 -17.60
N GLY A 345 3.90 -2.62 -17.90
CA GLY A 345 4.46 -2.89 -19.22
C GLY A 345 4.20 -4.33 -19.69
N SER A 346 4.42 -5.31 -18.81
CA SER A 346 4.14 -6.73 -19.06
C SER A 346 2.66 -6.97 -19.38
N ILE A 347 1.75 -6.37 -18.61
CA ILE A 347 0.31 -6.38 -18.87
C ILE A 347 0.04 -5.88 -20.29
N GLY A 348 0.58 -4.71 -20.66
CA GLY A 348 0.37 -4.12 -21.99
C GLY A 348 0.85 -5.01 -23.13
N VAL A 349 2.06 -5.57 -23.00
CA VAL A 349 2.65 -6.47 -24.01
C VAL A 349 1.83 -7.77 -24.13
N THR A 350 1.41 -8.35 -23.01
CA THR A 350 0.63 -9.59 -22.96
C THR A 350 -0.72 -9.43 -23.64
N LEU A 351 -1.42 -8.30 -23.41
CA LEU A 351 -2.68 -7.99 -24.08
C LEU A 351 -2.49 -7.80 -25.59
N PHE A 352 -1.41 -7.14 -26.01
CA PHE A 352 -1.08 -6.97 -27.42
C PHE A 352 -0.80 -8.33 -28.11
N LEU A 353 0.04 -9.16 -27.51
CA LEU A 353 0.36 -10.50 -28.01
C LEU A 353 -0.90 -11.38 -28.12
N CYS A 354 -1.80 -11.29 -27.15
CA CYS A 354 -3.08 -11.99 -27.18
C CYS A 354 -3.92 -11.59 -28.41
N GLY A 355 -4.07 -10.29 -28.66
CA GLY A 355 -4.81 -9.79 -29.83
C GLY A 355 -4.16 -10.21 -31.15
N ALA A 356 -2.82 -10.14 -31.24
CA ALA A 356 -2.06 -10.56 -32.42
C ALA A 356 -2.21 -12.06 -32.71
N ALA A 357 -2.16 -12.90 -31.68
CA ALA A 357 -2.33 -14.35 -31.81
C ALA A 357 -3.74 -14.70 -32.35
N ILE A 358 -4.78 -14.07 -31.82
CA ILE A 358 -6.16 -14.30 -32.26
C ILE A 358 -6.34 -13.89 -33.72
N LYS A 359 -5.82 -12.71 -34.10
CA LYS A 359 -5.86 -12.23 -35.47
C LYS A 359 -5.16 -13.21 -36.41
N TYR A 360 -3.92 -13.60 -36.08
CA TYR A 360 -3.12 -14.51 -36.90
C TYR A 360 -3.85 -15.82 -37.18
N VAL A 361 -4.49 -16.40 -36.16
CA VAL A 361 -5.21 -17.66 -36.35
C VAL A 361 -6.52 -17.48 -37.11
N MET A 362 -7.28 -16.40 -36.87
CA MET A 362 -8.48 -16.13 -37.69
C MET A 362 -8.13 -15.90 -39.17
N ASP A 363 -7.04 -15.18 -39.46
CA ASP A 363 -6.55 -15.03 -40.83
C ASP A 363 -6.22 -16.41 -41.46
N SER A 364 -5.56 -17.30 -40.71
CA SER A 364 -5.26 -18.67 -41.16
C SER A 364 -6.51 -19.51 -41.43
N ILE A 365 -7.52 -19.42 -40.56
CA ILE A 365 -8.81 -20.12 -40.72
C ILE A 365 -9.52 -19.63 -41.98
N ILE A 366 -9.58 -18.31 -42.18
CA ILE A 366 -10.22 -17.71 -43.36
C ILE A 366 -9.53 -18.20 -44.64
N MET A 367 -8.19 -18.22 -44.67
CA MET A 367 -7.45 -18.71 -45.83
C MET A 367 -7.85 -20.15 -46.19
N ARG A 368 -7.87 -21.05 -45.21
CA ARG A 368 -8.26 -22.47 -45.42
C ARG A 368 -9.73 -22.64 -45.81
N LYS A 369 -10.60 -21.72 -45.38
CA LYS A 369 -12.05 -21.78 -45.57
C LYS A 369 -12.56 -20.90 -46.71
N THR A 370 -11.67 -20.28 -47.48
CA THR A 370 -12.03 -19.32 -48.54
C THR A 370 -13.07 -19.89 -49.51
N ARG A 371 -12.91 -21.16 -49.94
CA ARG A 371 -13.83 -21.84 -50.88
C ARG A 371 -15.22 -22.11 -50.28
N GLU A 372 -15.28 -22.50 -49.01
CA GLU A 372 -16.55 -22.73 -48.29
C GLU A 372 -17.33 -21.43 -48.11
N ILE A 373 -16.64 -20.34 -47.77
CA ILE A 373 -17.22 -18.99 -47.67
C ILE A 373 -17.77 -18.54 -49.04
N GLY A 374 -17.02 -18.80 -50.12
CA GLY A 374 -17.48 -18.53 -51.50
C GLY A 374 -18.75 -19.29 -51.87
N SER A 375 -18.83 -20.56 -51.45
CA SER A 375 -20.02 -21.40 -51.67
C SER A 375 -21.23 -20.88 -50.88
N LEU A 376 -21.04 -20.54 -49.60
CA LEU A 376 -22.08 -19.90 -48.77
C LEU A 376 -22.63 -18.61 -49.41
N LYS A 377 -21.75 -17.76 -49.95
CA LYS A 377 -22.18 -16.55 -50.67
C LYS A 377 -22.90 -16.85 -51.98
N ALA A 378 -22.49 -17.89 -52.71
CA ALA A 378 -23.17 -18.33 -53.93
C ALA A 378 -24.61 -18.81 -53.66
N PHE A 379 -24.85 -19.41 -52.48
CA PHE A 379 -26.20 -19.74 -51.99
C PHE A 379 -26.99 -18.55 -51.40
N GLY A 380 -26.47 -17.32 -51.52
CA GLY A 380 -27.16 -16.10 -51.11
C GLY A 380 -26.89 -15.65 -49.66
N ALA A 381 -25.85 -16.17 -48.99
CA ALA A 381 -25.46 -15.66 -47.68
C ALA A 381 -24.99 -14.20 -47.78
N ARG A 382 -25.62 -13.30 -47.01
CA ARG A 382 -25.21 -11.89 -46.91
C ARG A 382 -23.89 -11.77 -46.13
N ASP A 383 -23.08 -10.76 -46.46
CA ASP A 383 -21.83 -10.44 -45.78
C ASP A 383 -21.98 -10.34 -44.24
N ARG A 384 -23.10 -9.77 -43.77
CA ARG A 384 -23.44 -9.68 -42.33
C ARG A 384 -23.58 -11.04 -41.65
N VAL A 385 -24.02 -12.09 -42.36
CA VAL A 385 -24.16 -13.44 -41.81
C VAL A 385 -22.77 -14.06 -41.61
N ILE A 386 -21.88 -13.91 -42.60
CA ILE A 386 -20.50 -14.38 -42.54
C ILE A 386 -19.73 -13.65 -41.44
N PHE A 387 -19.84 -12.33 -41.37
CA PHE A 387 -19.23 -11.53 -40.30
C PHE A 387 -19.65 -11.99 -38.91
N LYS A 388 -20.96 -12.28 -38.71
CA LYS A 388 -21.47 -12.77 -37.44
C LYS A 388 -20.96 -14.16 -37.06
N ILE A 389 -20.72 -15.06 -38.02
CA ILE A 389 -20.15 -16.39 -37.75
C ILE A 389 -18.79 -16.24 -37.06
N PHE A 390 -17.89 -15.44 -37.63
CA PHE A 390 -16.56 -15.23 -37.08
C PHE A 390 -16.58 -14.47 -35.74
N LEU A 391 -17.48 -13.48 -35.57
CA LEU A 391 -17.69 -12.84 -34.27
C LEU A 391 -18.14 -13.84 -33.19
N TYR A 392 -19.04 -14.77 -33.52
CA TYR A 392 -19.47 -15.81 -32.59
C TYR A 392 -18.34 -16.78 -32.26
N GLN A 393 -17.46 -17.10 -33.21
CA GLN A 393 -16.26 -17.88 -32.93
C GLN A 393 -15.35 -17.16 -31.94
N GLY A 394 -15.05 -15.87 -32.19
CA GLY A 394 -14.28 -15.04 -31.27
C GLY A 394 -14.90 -15.01 -29.87
N LEU A 395 -16.21 -14.78 -29.78
CA LEU A 395 -16.95 -14.78 -28.52
C LEU A 395 -16.82 -16.10 -27.75
N ILE A 396 -17.02 -17.24 -28.42
CA ILE A 396 -16.90 -18.57 -27.77
C ILE A 396 -15.48 -18.80 -27.28
N ILE A 397 -14.47 -18.47 -28.09
CA ILE A 397 -13.05 -18.58 -27.73
C ILE A 397 -12.76 -17.72 -26.51
N GLY A 398 -13.18 -16.46 -26.51
CA GLY A 398 -12.97 -15.53 -25.41
C GLY A 398 -13.61 -15.99 -24.10
N ILE A 399 -14.84 -16.51 -24.16
CA ILE A 399 -15.53 -17.04 -22.97
C ILE A 399 -14.80 -18.28 -22.42
N VAL A 400 -14.49 -19.26 -23.29
CA VAL A 400 -13.87 -20.51 -22.84
C VAL A 400 -12.45 -20.26 -22.33
N ALA A 401 -11.67 -19.44 -23.03
CA ALA A 401 -10.31 -19.10 -22.61
C ALA A 401 -10.29 -18.22 -21.35
N GLY A 402 -11.23 -17.28 -21.22
CA GLY A 402 -11.37 -16.46 -20.01
C GLY A 402 -11.71 -17.32 -18.79
N LEU A 403 -12.68 -18.24 -18.91
CA LEU A 403 -13.01 -19.20 -17.85
C LEU A 403 -11.82 -20.09 -17.49
N LEU A 404 -11.12 -20.65 -18.48
CA LEU A 404 -9.95 -21.49 -18.23
C LEU A 404 -8.82 -20.70 -17.57
N GLY A 405 -8.50 -19.50 -18.06
CA GLY A 405 -7.47 -18.64 -17.48
C GLY A 405 -7.81 -18.23 -16.05
N MET A 406 -9.07 -17.94 -15.76
CA MET A 406 -9.54 -17.64 -14.41
C MET A 406 -9.42 -18.84 -13.48
N VAL A 407 -9.79 -20.04 -13.93
CA VAL A 407 -9.65 -21.25 -13.10
C VAL A 407 -8.18 -21.55 -12.80
N ILE A 408 -7.32 -21.47 -13.82
CA ILE A 408 -5.88 -21.71 -13.65
C ILE A 408 -5.27 -20.68 -12.70
N SER A 409 -5.59 -19.39 -12.87
CA SER A 409 -5.06 -18.34 -12.00
C SER A 409 -5.50 -18.51 -10.54
N LEU A 410 -6.76 -18.83 -10.29
CA LEU A 410 -7.26 -19.10 -8.94
C LEU A 410 -6.59 -20.32 -8.29
N ILE A 411 -6.34 -21.38 -9.06
CA ILE A 411 -5.60 -22.56 -8.57
C ILE A 411 -4.17 -22.17 -8.20
N VAL A 412 -3.46 -21.46 -9.07
CA VAL A 412 -2.08 -21.03 -8.82
C VAL A 412 -1.99 -20.11 -7.61
N MET A 413 -2.85 -19.09 -7.54
CA MET A 413 -2.91 -18.16 -6.40
C MET A 413 -3.23 -18.90 -5.09
N GLY A 414 -4.20 -19.82 -5.12
CA GLY A 414 -4.57 -20.63 -3.97
C GLY A 414 -3.42 -21.52 -3.48
N LEU A 415 -2.68 -22.14 -4.39
CA LEU A 415 -1.51 -22.96 -4.07
C LEU A 415 -0.39 -22.12 -3.44
N VAL A 416 -0.10 -20.93 -3.99
CA VAL A 416 0.94 -20.05 -3.42
C VAL A 416 0.55 -19.53 -2.04
N ASN A 417 -0.70 -19.07 -1.88
CA ASN A 417 -1.21 -18.59 -0.60
C ASN A 417 -1.23 -19.70 0.46
N TRP A 418 -1.53 -20.94 0.06
CA TRP A 418 -1.53 -22.13 0.93
C TRP A 418 -0.11 -22.55 1.33
N TYR A 419 0.81 -22.62 0.38
CA TYR A 419 2.20 -23.00 0.64
C TYR A 419 2.92 -21.96 1.51
N GLY A 420 2.45 -20.70 1.48
CA GLY A 420 2.97 -19.63 2.32
C GLY A 420 4.38 -19.24 1.90
N VAL A 421 4.59 -18.99 0.61
CA VAL A 421 5.89 -18.56 0.10
C VAL A 421 6.30 -17.25 0.78
N SER A 422 7.42 -17.30 1.50
CA SER A 422 8.02 -16.14 2.16
C SER A 422 9.38 -15.86 1.54
N VAL A 423 9.67 -14.59 1.29
CA VAL A 423 10.99 -14.14 0.84
C VAL A 423 11.69 -13.49 2.03
N GLU A 424 12.96 -13.81 2.21
CA GLU A 424 13.80 -13.16 3.21
C GLU A 424 14.02 -11.70 2.78
N PHE A 425 13.68 -10.77 3.67
CA PHE A 425 13.78 -9.33 3.46
C PHE A 425 14.83 -8.73 4.41
N VAL A 426 15.09 -7.42 4.24
CA VAL A 426 16.10 -6.69 5.02
C VAL A 426 15.91 -6.92 6.53
N ALA A 427 17.04 -7.05 7.24
CA ALA A 427 17.12 -7.28 8.69
C ALA A 427 16.55 -8.63 9.17
N GLY A 428 16.57 -9.69 8.35
CA GLY A 428 16.21 -11.06 8.77
C GLY A 428 14.70 -11.28 8.95
N THR A 429 13.90 -10.37 8.41
CA THR A 429 12.43 -10.45 8.47
C THR A 429 11.88 -11.16 7.24
N GLN A 430 10.80 -11.92 7.39
CA GLN A 430 10.16 -12.63 6.28
C GLN A 430 8.99 -11.81 5.73
N LEU A 431 9.05 -11.47 4.44
CA LEU A 431 7.92 -10.90 3.72
C LEU A 431 7.11 -12.04 3.10
N LYS A 432 5.86 -12.21 3.53
CA LYS A 432 4.95 -13.18 2.91
C LYS A 432 4.61 -12.68 1.51
N VAL A 433 4.63 -13.57 0.52
CA VAL A 433 4.08 -13.29 -0.81
C VAL A 433 2.67 -13.87 -0.86
N SER A 434 1.69 -13.02 -1.16
CA SER A 434 0.30 -13.44 -1.27
C SER A 434 -0.34 -12.78 -2.49
N PHE A 435 -1.46 -13.33 -2.93
CA PHE A 435 -2.29 -12.75 -3.99
C PHE A 435 -3.64 -12.35 -3.42
N ILE A 436 -4.08 -11.14 -3.75
CA ILE A 436 -5.38 -10.60 -3.31
C ILE A 436 -6.21 -10.22 -4.52
N ILE A 437 -7.44 -10.72 -4.53
CA ILE A 437 -8.36 -10.59 -5.66
C ILE A 437 -9.51 -9.69 -5.27
N ASN A 438 -9.70 -8.62 -6.03
CA ASN A 438 -10.90 -7.79 -5.96
C ASN A 438 -11.98 -8.37 -6.89
N TRP A 439 -13.25 -8.26 -6.50
CA TRP A 439 -14.40 -8.57 -7.35
C TRP A 439 -14.31 -7.88 -8.73
N LEU A 440 -13.83 -6.64 -8.76
CA LEU A 440 -13.62 -5.90 -10.00
C LEU A 440 -12.57 -6.59 -10.91
N THR A 441 -11.51 -7.14 -10.34
CA THR A 441 -10.47 -7.89 -11.08
C THR A 441 -11.07 -9.13 -11.72
N ILE A 442 -11.96 -9.85 -11.03
CA ILE A 442 -12.67 -11.01 -11.58
C ILE A 442 -13.53 -10.61 -12.77
N LEU A 443 -14.30 -9.52 -12.62
CA LEU A 443 -15.17 -9.02 -13.67
C LEU A 443 -14.36 -8.60 -14.90
N ILE A 444 -13.25 -7.86 -14.70
CA ILE A 444 -12.34 -7.46 -15.78
C ILE A 444 -11.72 -8.70 -16.42
N ALA A 445 -11.22 -9.67 -15.65
CA ALA A 445 -10.62 -10.89 -16.16
C ALA A 445 -11.59 -11.74 -17.01
N MET A 446 -12.89 -11.67 -16.74
CA MET A 446 -13.93 -12.32 -17.54
C MET A 446 -14.35 -11.50 -18.76
N ALA A 447 -14.42 -10.18 -18.65
CA ALA A 447 -14.86 -9.30 -19.73
C ALA A 447 -13.76 -9.04 -20.77
N LEU A 448 -12.52 -8.83 -20.33
CA LEU A 448 -11.38 -8.50 -21.16
C LEU A 448 -11.06 -9.54 -22.26
N PRO A 449 -11.03 -10.87 -22.02
CA PRO A 449 -10.76 -11.85 -23.07
C PRO A 449 -11.89 -11.92 -24.09
N ILE A 450 -13.14 -11.70 -23.66
CA ILE A 450 -14.30 -11.61 -24.55
C ILE A 450 -14.17 -10.39 -25.45
N VAL A 451 -13.91 -9.22 -24.88
CA VAL A 451 -13.76 -7.98 -25.65
C VAL A 451 -12.58 -8.09 -26.62
N LEU A 452 -11.42 -8.53 -26.16
CA LEU A 452 -10.22 -8.67 -26.99
C LEU A 452 -10.40 -9.70 -28.11
N SER A 453 -10.99 -10.85 -27.82
CA SER A 453 -11.24 -11.88 -28.85
C SER A 453 -12.22 -11.43 -29.92
N VAL A 454 -13.29 -10.74 -29.53
CA VAL A 454 -14.28 -10.20 -30.45
C VAL A 454 -13.66 -9.09 -31.31
N LEU A 455 -12.91 -8.16 -30.70
CA LEU A 455 -12.25 -7.07 -31.43
C LEU A 455 -11.16 -7.60 -32.37
N ALA A 456 -10.33 -8.53 -31.91
CA ALA A 456 -9.29 -9.15 -32.73
C ALA A 456 -9.87 -9.98 -33.87
N ALA A 457 -11.01 -10.65 -33.67
CA ALA A 457 -11.71 -11.38 -34.72
C ALA A 457 -12.45 -10.48 -35.71
N ALA A 458 -12.83 -9.25 -35.33
CA ALA A 458 -13.61 -8.36 -36.19
C ALA A 458 -12.86 -7.93 -37.46
N ILE A 459 -11.55 -7.65 -37.37
CA ILE A 459 -10.71 -7.27 -38.51
C ILE A 459 -10.69 -8.38 -39.60
N PRO A 460 -10.30 -9.63 -39.29
CA PRO A 460 -10.32 -10.73 -40.26
C PRO A 460 -11.75 -11.09 -40.69
N ALA A 461 -12.73 -11.05 -39.78
CA ALA A 461 -14.14 -11.29 -40.11
C ALA A 461 -14.65 -10.32 -41.17
N LYS A 462 -14.29 -9.04 -41.09
CA LYS A 462 -14.66 -8.03 -42.10
C LYS A 462 -14.04 -8.39 -43.44
N LYS A 463 -12.76 -8.75 -43.47
CA LYS A 463 -12.05 -9.17 -44.68
C LYS A 463 -12.72 -10.39 -45.33
N ALA A 464 -13.06 -11.42 -44.54
CA ALA A 464 -13.78 -12.59 -45.03
C ALA A 464 -15.17 -12.26 -45.55
N SER A 465 -15.89 -11.38 -44.85
CA SER A 465 -17.24 -10.97 -45.25
C SER A 465 -17.26 -10.18 -46.55
N MET A 466 -16.15 -9.58 -47.00
CA MET A 466 -16.08 -8.79 -48.24
C MET A 466 -15.52 -9.57 -49.45
N LEU A 467 -15.13 -10.84 -49.29
CA LEU A 467 -14.63 -11.67 -50.39
C LEU A 467 -15.70 -11.87 -51.46
N SER A 468 -15.38 -11.67 -52.75
CA SER A 468 -16.33 -11.93 -53.82
C SER A 468 -16.48 -13.45 -54.04
N PRO A 469 -17.67 -13.97 -54.40
CA PRO A 469 -17.88 -15.41 -54.62
C PRO A 469 -16.93 -15.98 -55.68
N VAL A 470 -16.68 -15.21 -56.74
CA VAL A 470 -15.81 -15.60 -57.87
C VAL A 470 -14.35 -15.68 -57.44
N GLU A 471 -13.85 -14.68 -56.69
CA GLU A 471 -12.47 -14.71 -56.18
C GLU A 471 -12.27 -15.83 -55.16
N ALA A 472 -13.29 -16.10 -54.34
CA ALA A 472 -13.23 -17.13 -53.32
C ALA A 472 -13.14 -18.55 -53.91
N LEU A 473 -13.88 -18.82 -54.98
CA LEU A 473 -13.81 -20.09 -55.71
C LEU A 473 -12.48 -20.23 -56.47
N ARG A 474 -12.01 -19.16 -57.14
CA ARG A 474 -10.74 -19.15 -57.88
C ARG A 474 -9.50 -19.31 -56.99
N LYS A 475 -9.48 -18.67 -55.81
CA LYS A 475 -8.36 -18.82 -54.85
C LYS A 475 -8.28 -20.22 -54.25
N GLY A 476 -9.41 -20.91 -54.12
CA GLY A 476 -9.46 -22.29 -53.63
C GLY A 476 -8.79 -23.31 -54.57
N GLU A 477 -8.65 -22.99 -55.86
CA GLU A 477 -7.94 -23.83 -56.85
C GLU A 477 -6.41 -23.70 -56.76
N LEU A 478 -5.90 -22.60 -56.20
CA LEU A 478 -4.45 -22.33 -56.07
C LEU A 478 -3.86 -22.79 -54.72
N SER A 479 -4.69 -23.27 -53.80
CA SER A 479 -4.29 -23.67 -52.43
C SER A 479 -4.40 -25.18 -52.16
N LEU A 480 -4.70 -25.97 -53.19
CA LEU A 480 -4.55 -27.43 -53.22
C LEU A 480 -3.17 -27.76 -53.80
#